data_AF-A0A822HD66-F1
#
_entry.id   AF-A0A822HD66-F1
#
_cell.length_a   1.000
_cell.length_b   1.000
_cell.length_c   1.000
_cell.angle_alpha   90.00
_cell.angle_beta   90.00
_cell.angle_gamma   90.00
#
_symmetry.space_group_name_H-M   'P 1'
#
loop_
_entity.id
_entity.type
_entity.pdbx_description
1 polymer ?
#
loop_
_entity_poly.entity_id
_entity_poly.type
_entity_poly.pdbx_seq_one_letter_code
_entity_poly.pdbx_strand_id
1 'polypeptide(L)'
;GPISIGNHWLSITPFLSGNRITYCTRCWKIGHLREQCKNNVQRCRVCLQEIKEKEEHVCNHVPKYAQCDGEHHSLNGQCHVIQQYRADLKEEVTKALESGKLHRNDYTNPRSDFNMKNEDFPSIGKSKKPQQSVWNGVRTETGHDITPDSTKTLLLINENLVEMRE
;
A
#
# COMPACT_ATOMS: atom_id res chain seq x y z
N GLY A 1 -7.56 -7.27 17.79
CA GLY A 1 -7.39 -8.47 18.65
C GLY A 1 -5.93 -8.57 19.04
N PRO A 2 -5.58 -9.19 20.17
CA PRO A 2 -4.19 -9.31 20.57
C PRO A 2 -3.44 -10.38 19.75
N ILE A 3 -2.16 -10.17 19.46
CA ILE A 3 -1.24 -11.22 18.99
C ILE A 3 -0.37 -11.63 20.17
N SER A 4 -0.14 -12.94 20.34
CA SER A 4 0.90 -13.43 21.24
C SER A 4 2.20 -13.67 20.47
N ILE A 5 3.31 -13.15 20.98
CA ILE A 5 4.67 -13.49 20.54
C ILE A 5 5.42 -13.94 21.79
N GLY A 6 5.69 -15.24 21.89
CA GLY A 6 6.18 -15.85 23.13
C GLY A 6 5.17 -15.70 24.27
N ASN A 7 5.62 -15.16 25.40
CA ASN A 7 4.80 -14.96 26.61
C ASN A 7 4.15 -13.57 26.68
N HIS A 8 4.26 -12.75 25.62
CA HIS A 8 3.73 -11.39 25.60
C HIS A 8 2.50 -11.27 24.73
N TRP A 9 1.47 -10.60 25.27
CA TRP A 9 0.25 -10.23 24.56
C TRP A 9 0.37 -8.80 24.06
N LEU A 10 0.42 -8.62 22.74
CA LEU A 10 0.46 -7.31 22.09
C LEU A 10 -0.93 -6.94 21.60
N SER A 11 -1.44 -5.80 22.03
CA SER A 11 -2.70 -5.24 21.51
C SER A 11 -2.48 -4.79 20.07
N ILE A 12 -3.12 -5.45 19.09
CA ILE A 12 -3.20 -4.91 17.73
C ILE A 12 -4.26 -3.82 17.73
N THR A 13 -3.83 -2.58 17.57
CA THR A 13 -4.71 -1.50 17.11
C THR A 13 -4.98 -1.73 15.62
N PRO A 14 -6.24 -1.84 15.19
CA PRO A 14 -6.53 -1.95 13.76
C PRO A 14 -5.99 -0.69 13.08
N PHE A 15 -5.13 -0.88 12.08
CA PHE A 15 -4.72 0.20 11.20
C PHE A 15 -5.95 0.61 10.39
N LEU A 16 -6.65 1.63 10.87
CA LEU A 16 -7.68 2.30 10.08
C LEU A 16 -6.93 3.03 8.97
N SER A 17 -6.82 2.40 7.80
CA SER A 17 -6.34 3.10 6.61
C SER A 17 -7.20 4.33 6.48
N GLY A 18 -6.60 5.52 6.60
CA GLY A 18 -7.33 6.79 6.57
C GLY A 18 -8.31 6.84 5.40
N ASN A 19 -9.39 7.61 5.57
CA ASN A 19 -10.51 7.59 4.64
C ASN A 19 -10.01 7.65 3.19
N ARG A 20 -10.32 6.61 2.41
CA ARG A 20 -9.77 6.46 1.06
C ARG A 20 -10.38 7.52 0.17
N ILE A 21 -9.52 8.27 -0.51
CA ILE A 21 -9.97 9.25 -1.50
C ILE A 21 -10.49 8.48 -2.71
N THR A 22 -11.75 8.72 -3.06
CA THR A 22 -12.33 8.24 -4.31
C THR A 22 -11.83 9.12 -5.45
N TYR A 23 -11.23 8.51 -6.47
CA TYR A 23 -10.78 9.21 -7.67
C TYR A 23 -11.10 8.42 -8.93
N CYS A 24 -11.26 9.15 -10.03
CA CYS A 24 -11.60 8.59 -11.31
C CYS A 24 -10.34 8.26 -12.11
N THR A 25 -10.14 7.01 -12.53
CA THR A 25 -8.99 6.62 -13.36
C THR A 25 -9.10 7.05 -14.83
N ARG A 26 -10.26 7.58 -15.25
CA ARG A 26 -10.46 8.12 -16.60
C ARG A 26 -10.10 9.61 -16.69
N CYS A 27 -10.54 10.42 -15.73
CA CYS A 27 -10.34 11.87 -15.75
C CYS A 27 -9.42 12.40 -14.63
N TRP A 28 -9.01 11.55 -13.70
CA TRP A 28 -8.11 11.85 -12.57
C TRP A 28 -8.62 12.89 -11.57
N LYS A 29 -9.90 13.25 -11.63
CA LYS A 29 -10.57 14.08 -10.62
C LYS A 29 -11.02 13.24 -9.42
N ILE A 30 -11.02 13.83 -8.22
CA ILE A 30 -11.58 13.20 -7.03
C ILE A 30 -13.12 13.28 -7.02
N GLY A 31 -13.75 12.47 -6.17
CA GLY A 31 -15.18 12.52 -5.87
C GLY A 31 -16.06 11.53 -6.64
N HIS A 32 -15.53 10.79 -7.62
CA HIS A 32 -16.30 9.77 -8.34
C HIS A 32 -15.43 8.63 -8.87
N LEU A 33 -16.05 7.48 -9.11
CA LEU A 33 -15.42 6.32 -9.73
C LEU A 33 -15.49 6.39 -11.26
N ARG A 34 -14.68 5.57 -11.95
CA ARG A 34 -14.66 5.49 -13.42
C ARG A 34 -16.04 5.24 -14.03
N GLU A 35 -16.84 4.40 -13.39
CA GLU A 35 -18.19 4.03 -13.82
C GLU A 35 -19.18 5.21 -13.78
N GLN A 36 -18.96 6.16 -12.87
CA GLN A 36 -19.80 7.35 -12.68
C GLN A 36 -19.25 8.57 -13.43
N CYS A 37 -18.20 8.39 -14.24
CA CYS A 37 -17.52 9.47 -14.93
C CYS A 37 -18.33 9.91 -16.16
N LYS A 38 -18.76 11.18 -16.16
CA LYS A 38 -19.43 11.81 -17.32
C LYS A 38 -18.48 12.14 -18.47
N ASN A 39 -17.16 12.05 -18.25
CA ASN A 39 -16.19 12.30 -19.31
C ASN A 39 -16.06 11.07 -20.19
N ASN A 40 -16.21 11.27 -21.50
CA ASN A 40 -16.03 10.22 -22.51
C ASN A 40 -14.56 10.03 -22.89
N VAL A 41 -13.70 11.01 -22.58
CA VAL A 41 -12.29 11.00 -22.98
C VAL A 41 -11.41 10.52 -21.82
N GLN A 42 -10.51 9.59 -22.11
CA GLN A 42 -9.47 9.16 -21.18
C GLN A 42 -8.32 10.17 -21.19
N ARG A 43 -7.80 10.51 -20.01
CA ARG A 43 -6.69 11.44 -19.86
C ARG A 43 -5.44 10.74 -19.31
N CYS A 44 -4.29 11.26 -19.67
CA CYS A 44 -3.01 10.83 -19.11
C CYS A 44 -2.94 11.15 -17.62
N ARG A 45 -2.40 10.22 -16.82
CA ARG A 45 -2.23 10.39 -15.38
C ARG A 45 -1.27 11.51 -15.00
N VAL A 46 -0.30 11.80 -15.87
CA VAL A 46 0.79 12.73 -15.60
C VAL A 46 0.46 14.10 -16.17
N CYS A 47 0.31 14.23 -17.48
CA CYS A 47 0.12 15.54 -18.13
C CYS A 47 -1.36 15.94 -18.31
N LEU A 48 -2.31 15.05 -17.99
CA LEU A 48 -3.76 15.24 -18.16
C LEU A 48 -4.24 15.50 -19.59
N GLN A 49 -3.37 15.32 -20.59
CA GLN A 49 -3.76 15.38 -22.00
C GLN A 49 -4.66 14.21 -22.37
N GLU A 50 -5.51 14.44 -23.36
CA GLU A 50 -6.47 13.46 -23.85
C GLU A 50 -5.76 12.36 -24.64
N ILE A 51 -6.02 11.11 -24.27
CA ILE A 51 -5.53 9.91 -24.93
C ILE A 51 -6.63 9.45 -25.88
N LYS A 52 -6.39 9.58 -27.18
CA LYS A 52 -7.25 9.00 -28.22
C LYS A 52 -6.86 7.54 -28.42
N GLU A 53 -7.83 6.64 -28.49
CA GLU A 53 -7.61 5.17 -28.57
C GLU A 53 -6.77 4.70 -29.78
N LYS A 54 -6.51 5.57 -30.76
CA LYS A 54 -5.79 5.25 -32.00
C LYS A 54 -4.40 5.88 -32.11
N GLU A 55 -3.99 6.72 -31.17
CA GLU A 55 -2.71 7.43 -31.22
C GLU A 55 -1.87 7.08 -29.98
N GLU A 56 -0.59 6.78 -30.19
CA GLU A 56 0.35 6.54 -29.10
C GLU A 56 0.57 7.85 -28.35
N HIS A 57 0.12 7.90 -27.10
CA HIS A 57 0.28 9.09 -26.27
C HIS A 57 1.73 9.21 -25.79
N VAL A 58 2.47 10.16 -26.35
CA VAL A 58 3.78 10.58 -25.83
C VAL A 58 3.55 11.59 -24.70
N CYS A 59 3.93 11.22 -23.49
CA CYS A 59 3.75 12.05 -22.31
C CYS A 59 4.86 13.09 -22.20
N ASN A 60 4.50 14.37 -22.01
CA ASN A 60 5.46 15.46 -21.80
C ASN A 60 6.10 15.47 -20.40
N HIS A 61 5.84 14.46 -19.55
CA HIS A 61 6.36 14.27 -18.19
C HIS A 61 6.15 15.40 -17.16
N VAL A 62 5.58 16.56 -17.54
CA VAL A 62 5.20 17.61 -16.58
C VAL A 62 3.95 17.15 -15.82
N PRO A 63 4.04 16.88 -14.51
CA PRO A 63 2.90 16.45 -13.72
C PRO A 63 1.91 17.61 -13.60
N LYS A 64 0.64 17.35 -13.87
CA LYS A 64 -0.46 18.30 -13.68
C LYS A 64 -1.55 17.67 -12.84
N TYR A 65 -2.20 18.50 -12.03
CA TYR A 65 -3.34 18.08 -11.23
C TYR A 65 -4.68 18.52 -11.83
N ALA A 66 -5.63 17.59 -11.92
CA ALA A 66 -6.91 17.77 -12.60
C ALA A 66 -7.89 18.75 -11.94
N GLN A 67 -7.56 19.28 -10.75
CA GLN A 67 -8.46 20.16 -9.98
C GLN A 67 -7.88 21.51 -9.61
N CYS A 68 -6.57 21.65 -9.39
CA CYS A 68 -5.96 22.97 -9.13
C CYS A 68 -4.91 23.37 -10.16
N ASP A 69 -4.77 22.60 -11.24
CA ASP A 69 -3.81 22.84 -12.34
C ASP A 69 -2.34 23.01 -11.90
N GLY A 70 -2.02 22.70 -10.64
CA GLY A 70 -0.67 22.80 -10.10
C GLY A 70 0.26 21.70 -10.63
N GLU A 71 1.56 21.96 -10.53
CA GLU A 71 2.63 21.07 -11.01
C GLU A 71 2.91 19.91 -10.05
N HIS A 72 1.92 19.04 -9.85
CA HIS A 72 2.06 17.85 -9.03
C HIS A 72 1.09 16.75 -9.48
N HIS A 73 1.35 15.52 -9.02
CA HIS A 73 0.46 14.40 -9.30
C HIS A 73 -0.91 14.56 -8.63
N SER A 74 -1.94 14.05 -9.30
CA SER A 74 -3.34 14.21 -8.87
C SER A 74 -3.72 13.57 -7.53
N LEU A 75 -2.79 12.84 -6.90
CA LEU A 75 -2.96 12.19 -5.60
C LEU A 75 -1.92 12.65 -4.57
N ASN A 76 -1.20 13.75 -4.84
CA ASN A 76 -0.17 14.25 -3.93
C ASN A 76 -0.80 14.76 -2.63
N GLY A 77 -0.41 14.17 -1.49
CA GLY A 77 -0.92 14.55 -0.17
C GLY A 77 -0.57 15.99 0.26
N GLN A 78 0.37 16.65 -0.43
CA GLN A 78 0.72 18.05 -0.20
C GLN A 78 -0.19 19.05 -0.94
N CYS A 79 -1.09 18.57 -1.80
CA CYS A 79 -2.03 19.45 -2.49
C CYS A 79 -3.12 19.96 -1.53
N HIS A 80 -3.33 21.29 -1.50
CA HIS A 80 -4.33 21.93 -0.65
C HIS A 80 -5.75 21.40 -0.91
N VAL A 81 -6.13 21.15 -2.17
CA VAL A 81 -7.45 20.60 -2.52
C VAL A 81 -7.63 19.20 -1.95
N ILE A 82 -6.58 18.39 -1.97
CA ILE A 82 -6.62 17.03 -1.43
C ILE A 82 -6.69 17.05 0.09
N GLN A 83 -5.99 17.98 0.73
CA GLN A 83 -6.07 18.17 2.18
C GLN A 83 -7.46 18.61 2.62
N GLN A 84 -8.06 19.58 1.93
CA GLN A 84 -9.44 20.02 2.16
C GLN A 84 -10.42 18.87 1.98
N TYR A 85 -10.35 18.16 0.84
CA TYR A 85 -11.23 17.01 0.58
C TYR A 85 -11.10 15.92 1.65
N ARG A 86 -9.90 15.66 2.17
CA ARG A 86 -9.69 14.71 3.28
C ARG A 86 -10.31 15.20 4.58
N ALA A 87 -10.24 16.50 4.86
CA ALA A 87 -10.85 17.10 6.04
C ALA A 87 -12.38 17.00 5.97
N ASP A 88 -12.96 17.40 4.82
CA ASP A 88 -14.40 17.34 4.58
C ASP A 88 -14.92 15.90 4.71
N LEU A 89 -14.22 14.96 4.08
CA LEU A 89 -14.60 13.55 4.13
C LEU A 89 -14.43 12.94 5.53
N LYS A 90 -13.50 13.44 6.34
CA LYS A 90 -13.38 13.06 7.76
C LYS A 90 -14.56 13.62 8.56
N GLU A 91 -14.97 14.85 8.32
CA GLU A 91 -16.11 15.48 8.98
C GLU A 91 -17.41 14.75 8.63
N GLU A 92 -17.66 14.48 7.36
CA GLU A 92 -18.86 13.75 6.90
C GLU A 92 -18.93 12.34 7.48
N VAL A 93 -17.81 11.61 7.50
CA VAL A 93 -17.75 10.28 8.11
C VAL A 93 -18.05 10.37 9.60
N THR A 94 -17.50 11.37 10.31
CA THR A 94 -17.77 11.56 11.74
C THR A 94 -19.25 11.83 11.99
N LYS A 95 -19.85 12.76 11.23
CA LYS A 95 -21.29 13.06 11.30
C LYS A 95 -22.16 11.83 11.00
N ALA A 96 -21.78 11.03 10.00
CA ALA A 96 -22.54 9.84 9.63
C ALA A 96 -22.44 8.71 10.67
N LEU A 97 -21.33 8.64 11.40
CA LEU A 97 -21.17 7.75 12.56
C LEU A 97 -22.05 8.21 13.72
N GLU A 98 -22.03 9.52 14.03
CA GLU A 98 -22.87 10.11 15.08
C GLU A 98 -24.38 9.97 14.77
N SER A 99 -24.75 10.11 13.49
CA SER A 99 -26.13 9.96 13.05
C SER A 99 -26.58 8.50 12.89
N GLY A 100 -25.71 7.52 13.14
CA GLY A 100 -25.99 6.09 12.94
C GLY A 100 -26.25 5.67 11.49
N LYS A 101 -25.90 6.50 10.49
CA LYS A 101 -26.00 6.14 9.06
C LYS A 101 -24.88 5.19 8.64
N LEU A 102 -23.73 5.35 9.28
CA LEU A 102 -22.60 4.44 9.18
C LEU A 102 -22.40 3.78 10.53
N HIS A 103 -22.23 2.46 10.53
CA HIS A 103 -21.76 1.72 11.69
C HIS A 103 -20.29 1.37 11.48
N ARG A 104 -19.46 1.61 12.49
CA ARG A 104 -18.14 0.95 12.52
C ARG A 104 -18.42 -0.53 12.71
N ASN A 105 -17.84 -1.36 11.85
CA ASN A 105 -17.83 -2.79 12.12
C ASN A 105 -17.03 -2.99 13.41
N ASP A 106 -17.74 -3.20 14.51
CA ASP A 106 -17.13 -3.63 15.74
C ASP A 106 -16.59 -5.04 15.50
N TYR A 107 -15.27 -5.17 15.54
CA TYR A 107 -14.57 -6.45 15.41
C TYR A 107 -14.86 -7.42 16.57
N THR A 108 -15.84 -7.12 17.43
CA THR A 108 -16.27 -7.95 18.56
C THR A 108 -17.13 -9.13 18.13
N ASN A 109 -17.64 -9.16 16.90
CA ASN A 109 -18.20 -10.40 16.37
C ASN A 109 -17.03 -11.38 16.16
N PRO A 110 -16.98 -12.52 16.88
CA PRO A 110 -15.98 -13.53 16.61
C PRO A 110 -16.11 -13.85 15.12
N ARG A 111 -15.03 -13.63 14.37
CA ARG A 111 -14.96 -14.06 12.96
C ARG A 111 -15.49 -15.48 12.92
N SER A 112 -16.47 -15.78 12.06
CA SER A 112 -16.86 -17.17 11.82
C SER A 112 -15.57 -17.96 11.66
N ASP A 113 -15.35 -18.96 12.49
CA ASP A 113 -14.10 -19.71 12.49
C ASP A 113 -13.77 -20.07 11.06
N PHE A 114 -12.64 -19.54 10.57
CA PHE A 114 -12.20 -19.79 9.22
C PHE A 114 -11.82 -21.28 9.15
N ASN A 115 -12.79 -22.11 8.80
CA ASN A 115 -12.68 -23.55 8.80
C ASN A 115 -12.21 -23.99 7.41
N MET A 116 -10.91 -23.90 7.21
CA MET A 116 -10.26 -24.31 5.97
C MET A 116 -10.22 -25.84 5.93
N LYS A 117 -10.92 -26.44 4.97
CA LYS A 117 -10.96 -27.90 4.81
C LYS A 117 -9.77 -28.35 3.97
N ASN A 118 -9.31 -29.58 4.18
CA ASN A 118 -8.31 -30.19 3.30
C ASN A 118 -8.76 -30.27 1.83
N GLU A 119 -10.07 -30.20 1.58
CA GLU A 119 -10.71 -30.17 0.27
C GLU A 119 -10.53 -28.83 -0.47
N ASP A 120 -10.28 -27.74 0.26
CA ASP A 120 -10.06 -26.40 -0.31
C ASP A 120 -8.65 -26.25 -0.91
N PHE A 121 -7.77 -27.24 -0.68
CA PHE A 121 -6.42 -27.26 -1.21
C PHE A 121 -6.33 -28.14 -2.45
N PRO A 122 -5.90 -27.59 -3.61
CA PRO A 122 -5.60 -28.43 -4.76
C PRO A 122 -4.46 -29.39 -4.40
N SER A 123 -4.71 -30.68 -4.53
CA SER A 123 -3.71 -31.71 -4.27
C SER A 123 -2.61 -31.58 -5.32
N ILE A 124 -1.45 -31.03 -4.93
CA ILE A 124 -0.28 -31.05 -5.79
C ILE A 124 0.08 -32.54 -5.94
N GLY A 125 -0.21 -33.10 -7.12
CA GLY A 125 0.13 -34.48 -7.44
C GLY A 125 1.60 -34.72 -7.10
N LYS A 126 1.89 -35.82 -6.41
CA LYS A 126 3.24 -36.19 -5.96
C LYS A 126 4.23 -35.94 -7.09
N SER A 127 5.07 -34.91 -6.95
CA SER A 127 6.12 -34.63 -7.94
C SER A 127 6.94 -35.89 -8.09
N LYS A 128 6.99 -36.44 -9.32
CA LYS A 128 8.00 -37.43 -9.67
C LYS A 128 9.34 -36.79 -9.33
N LYS A 129 10.13 -37.43 -8.46
CA LYS A 129 11.44 -36.94 -8.04
C LYS A 129 12.22 -36.48 -9.28
N PRO A 130 12.69 -35.23 -9.35
CA PRO A 130 13.59 -34.85 -10.43
C PRO A 130 14.82 -35.74 -10.34
N GLN A 131 15.14 -36.45 -11.42
CA GLN A 131 16.46 -37.05 -11.57
C GLN A 131 17.46 -35.91 -11.42
N GLN A 132 18.38 -36.07 -10.47
CA GLN A 132 19.51 -35.16 -10.29
C GLN A 132 20.29 -35.11 -11.60
N SER A 133 20.09 -34.07 -12.42
CA SER A 133 21.07 -33.71 -13.42
C SER A 133 22.20 -32.98 -12.70
N VAL A 134 23.32 -33.67 -12.60
CA VAL A 134 24.60 -33.16 -12.11
C VAL A 134 24.98 -31.97 -12.99
N TRP A 135 24.81 -30.76 -12.46
CA TRP A 135 25.43 -29.57 -13.03
C TRP A 135 26.93 -29.65 -12.78
N ASN A 136 27.68 -30.13 -13.78
CA ASN A 136 29.13 -29.97 -13.83
C ASN A 136 29.46 -28.50 -14.10
N GLY A 137 29.37 -27.67 -13.06
CA GLY A 137 29.96 -26.34 -13.03
C GLY A 137 31.42 -26.46 -12.61
N VAL A 138 32.33 -26.18 -13.54
CA VAL A 138 33.78 -26.11 -13.31
C VAL A 138 34.10 -25.19 -12.14
N ARG A 139 34.79 -25.75 -11.14
CA ARG A 139 35.34 -25.06 -9.98
C ARG A 139 36.61 -24.31 -10.43
N THR A 140 36.63 -23.00 -10.33
CA THR A 140 37.87 -22.25 -10.12
C THR A 140 37.72 -21.47 -8.81
N GLU A 141 38.76 -21.60 -8.00
CA GLU A 141 38.78 -21.33 -6.57
C GLU A 141 38.95 -19.85 -6.27
N THR A 142 38.38 -19.44 -5.13
CA THR A 142 38.75 -18.37 -4.17
C THR A 142 37.43 -17.93 -3.53
N GLY A 143 37.14 -18.04 -2.25
CA GLY A 143 37.91 -18.29 -1.04
C GLY A 143 37.14 -17.56 0.07
N HIS A 144 37.04 -18.20 1.25
CA HIS A 144 36.53 -17.69 2.54
C HIS A 144 35.08 -18.01 2.93
N ASP A 145 35.01 -19.10 3.70
CA ASP A 145 33.97 -19.45 4.67
C ASP A 145 33.76 -18.34 5.70
N ILE A 146 32.50 -18.02 6.03
CA ILE A 146 32.07 -17.73 7.41
C ILE A 146 30.59 -18.16 7.57
N THR A 147 30.32 -19.12 8.44
CA THR A 147 28.99 -19.45 8.99
C THR A 147 28.58 -18.43 10.06
N PRO A 148 27.29 -18.14 10.29
CA PRO A 148 26.87 -17.38 11.46
C PRO A 148 26.24 -18.30 12.52
N ASP A 149 26.88 -18.41 13.68
CA ASP A 149 26.18 -18.81 14.90
C ASP A 149 26.68 -18.04 16.14
N SER A 150 25.71 -17.78 17.01
CA SER A 150 25.82 -17.39 18.42
C SER A 150 26.07 -15.91 18.80
N THR A 151 24.97 -15.30 19.27
CA THR A 151 24.82 -14.60 20.57
C THR A 151 25.71 -13.41 20.98
N LYS A 152 24.99 -12.39 21.48
CA LYS A 152 25.27 -11.42 22.56
C LYS A 152 25.91 -10.08 22.24
N THR A 153 25.42 -9.11 23.04
CA THR A 153 26.03 -7.82 23.47
C THR A 153 25.45 -6.62 22.71
N LEU A 154 24.38 -6.00 23.22
CA LEU A 154 24.31 -4.92 24.24
C LEU A 154 24.82 -3.55 23.73
N LEU A 155 23.86 -2.61 23.71
CA LEU A 155 23.96 -1.20 24.12
C LEU A 155 25.06 -0.31 23.51
N LEU A 156 24.63 0.69 22.73
CA LEU A 156 24.76 2.14 23.01
C LEU A 156 24.68 2.92 21.69
N ILE A 157 23.55 3.57 21.43
CA ILE A 157 23.53 4.76 20.56
C ILE A 157 22.73 5.82 21.31
N ASN A 158 23.46 6.75 21.92
CA ASN A 158 22.99 8.09 22.20
C ASN A 158 24.22 9.01 22.16
N GLU A 159 23.96 10.26 21.79
CA GLU A 159 24.89 11.40 21.71
C GLU A 159 25.48 11.67 20.32
N ASN A 160 24.75 12.48 19.54
CA ASN A 160 25.35 13.52 18.71
C ASN A 160 24.37 14.70 18.64
N LEU A 161 24.51 15.59 19.62
CA LEU A 161 23.99 16.95 19.60
C LEU A 161 25.00 17.82 20.32
N VAL A 162 25.24 19.02 19.76
CA VAL A 162 26.00 20.16 20.28
C VAL A 162 27.40 20.32 19.68
N GLU A 163 27.47 21.01 18.55
CA GLU A 163 28.50 22.04 18.32
C GLU A 163 27.82 23.24 17.64
N MET A 164 27.37 24.20 18.45
CA MET A 164 27.19 25.60 18.06
C MET A 164 27.29 26.45 19.32
N ARG A 165 28.50 26.95 19.59
CA ARG A 165 28.83 28.20 20.28
C ARG A 165 30.35 28.28 20.38
N GLU A 166 30.94 29.12 19.56
CA GLU A 166 31.69 30.32 19.97
C GLU A 166 31.98 31.19 18.75
#